data_AF-A0A2G8JUR4-F1
#
_entry.id   AF-A0A2G8JUR4-F1
#
_cell.length_a   1.000
_cell.length_b   1.000
_cell.length_c   1.000
_cell.angle_alpha   90.00
_cell.angle_beta   90.00
_cell.angle_gamma   90.00
#
_symmetry.space_group_name_H-M   'P 1'
#
loop_
_entity.id
_entity.type
_entity.pdbx_description
1 polymer ?
#
loop_
_entity_poly.entity_id
_entity_poly.type
_entity_poly.pdbx_seq_one_letter_code
_entity_poly.pdbx_strand_id
1 'polypeptide(L)'
;MKNKVDDVVVAIKTTKVGAFDEVKEDLLNEMKLIAELGDHVNILCLLACCSMNEPFYLITEYMKYGDLLGFLRECRRTHIQEKTFLSRDLAARNVLVGEGLTIKISDFGLADDIYTRGYKRRATEQKIPVKWCSLETILNGICSSEGDSWSFGVLLYEIFTLGGTPYPGIAPRLLVSRLKKRLPHGPTGKLS
;
A
#
# COMPACT_ATOMS: atom_id res chain seq x y z
N MET A 1 10.50 42.87 9.52
CA MET A 1 10.47 41.53 10.12
C MET A 1 10.90 40.55 9.05
N LYS A 2 12.04 39.87 9.21
CA LYS A 2 12.41 38.77 8.29
C LYS A 2 11.50 37.60 8.65
N ASN A 3 10.56 37.24 7.77
CA ASN A 3 9.86 35.96 7.88
C ASN A 3 10.93 34.88 7.87
N LYS A 4 11.11 34.23 9.02
CA LYS A 4 11.99 33.09 9.14
C LYS A 4 11.27 31.96 8.41
N VAL A 5 11.65 31.74 7.15
CA VAL A 5 11.20 30.56 6.41
C VAL A 5 11.97 29.41 7.04
N ASP A 6 11.29 28.60 7.84
CA ASP A 6 11.90 27.37 8.34
C ASP A 6 12.01 26.42 7.15
N ASP A 7 13.22 25.90 6.92
CA ASP A 7 13.46 24.92 5.87
C ASP A 7 12.71 23.62 6.23
N VAL A 8 11.79 23.19 5.37
CA VAL A 8 11.01 21.95 5.55
C VAL A 8 11.60 20.87 4.66
N VAL A 9 11.98 19.74 5.25
CA VAL A 9 12.39 18.55 4.50
C VAL A 9 11.13 17.83 4.00
N VAL A 10 11.10 17.55 2.69
CA VAL A 10 9.94 16.96 2.01
C VAL A 10 10.34 15.77 1.15
N ALA A 11 9.36 14.91 0.84
CA ALA A 11 9.50 13.87 -0.18
C ALA A 11 8.79 14.30 -1.47
N ILE A 12 9.49 14.21 -2.61
CA ILE A 12 8.93 14.54 -3.93
C ILE A 12 8.85 13.27 -4.77
N LYS A 13 7.63 12.91 -5.17
CA LYS A 13 7.37 11.81 -6.11
C LYS A 13 7.09 12.40 -7.49
N THR A 14 7.75 11.85 -8.51
CA THR A 14 7.59 12.22 -9.91
C THR A 14 7.79 10.99 -10.80
N THR A 15 7.33 11.05 -12.05
CA THR A 15 7.53 9.97 -13.03
C THR A 15 8.91 10.06 -13.68
N LYS A 16 9.40 8.93 -14.20
CA LYS A 16 10.65 8.92 -14.98
C LYS A 16 10.42 9.63 -16.31
N VAL A 17 11.48 10.24 -16.85
CA VAL A 17 11.47 10.83 -18.20
C VAL A 17 11.05 9.76 -19.20
N GLY A 18 10.03 10.07 -20.01
CA GLY A 18 9.48 9.14 -21.00
C GLY A 18 8.56 8.05 -20.42
N ALA A 19 8.04 8.20 -19.20
CA ALA A 19 7.02 7.31 -18.68
C ALA A 19 5.76 7.30 -19.57
N PHE A 20 5.13 6.13 -19.70
CA PHE A 20 3.85 5.97 -20.38
C PHE A 20 2.75 6.78 -19.68
N ASP A 21 1.75 7.21 -20.44
CA ASP A 21 0.68 8.07 -19.94
C ASP A 21 -0.11 7.42 -18.79
N GLU A 22 -0.29 6.09 -18.82
CA GLU A 22 -0.89 5.32 -17.72
C GLU A 22 -0.20 5.56 -16.38
N VAL A 23 1.14 5.60 -16.37
CA VAL A 23 1.93 5.83 -15.14
C VAL A 23 1.78 7.28 -14.65
N LYS A 24 1.57 8.22 -15.58
CA LYS A 24 1.32 9.62 -15.23
C LYS A 24 -0.10 9.79 -14.67
N GLU A 25 -1.09 9.11 -15.25
CA GLU A 25 -2.47 9.08 -14.75
C GLU A 25 -2.54 8.49 -13.34
N ASP A 26 -1.83 7.40 -13.07
CA ASP A 26 -1.72 6.81 -11.73
C ASP A 26 -1.22 7.84 -10.69
N LEU A 27 -0.19 8.62 -11.04
CA LEU A 27 0.33 9.67 -10.16
C LEU A 27 -0.69 10.80 -9.95
N LEU A 28 -1.40 11.23 -10.99
CA LEU A 28 -2.45 12.25 -10.87
C LEU A 28 -3.64 11.77 -10.03
N ASN A 29 -4.01 10.49 -10.14
CA ASN A 29 -5.06 9.89 -9.33
C ASN A 29 -4.65 9.82 -7.85
N GLU A 30 -3.40 9.44 -7.56
CA GLU A 30 -2.85 9.47 -6.22
C GLU A 30 -2.89 10.89 -5.62
N MET A 31 -2.49 11.92 -6.39
CA MET A 31 -2.57 13.32 -5.94
C MET A 31 -4.00 13.73 -5.56
N LYS A 32 -4.99 13.37 -6.39
CA LYS A 32 -6.41 13.69 -6.15
C LYS A 32 -6.92 13.00 -4.89
N LEU A 33 -6.66 11.70 -4.75
CA LEU A 33 -7.14 10.93 -3.61
C LEU A 33 -6.54 11.42 -2.29
N ILE A 34 -5.24 11.71 -2.24
CA ILE A 34 -4.64 12.25 -1.02
C ILE A 34 -5.21 13.64 -0.69
N ALA A 35 -5.47 14.48 -1.69
CA ALA A 35 -6.12 15.77 -1.47
C ALA A 35 -7.55 15.64 -0.95
N GLU A 36 -8.31 14.63 -1.41
CA GLU A 36 -9.68 14.35 -0.96
C GLU A 36 -9.74 13.73 0.44
N LEU A 37 -8.77 12.88 0.79
CA LEU A 37 -8.68 12.26 2.12
C LEU A 37 -8.40 13.29 3.23
N GLY A 38 -7.71 14.39 2.89
CA GLY A 38 -7.37 15.45 3.83
C GLY A 38 -6.38 15.01 4.91
N ASP A 39 -6.30 15.80 5.98
CA ASP A 39 -5.33 15.58 7.05
C ASP A 39 -5.77 14.49 8.03
N HIS A 40 -4.92 13.47 8.18
CA HIS A 40 -5.11 12.43 9.18
C HIS A 40 -3.78 11.93 9.74
N VAL A 41 -3.74 11.63 11.03
CA VAL A 41 -2.51 11.27 11.76
C VAL A 41 -1.82 10.00 11.24
N ASN A 42 -2.58 9.09 10.60
CA ASN A 42 -2.07 7.84 10.02
C ASN A 42 -2.18 7.76 8.49
N ILE A 43 -2.41 8.87 7.80
CA ILE A 43 -2.37 8.96 6.33
C ILE A 43 -1.24 9.92 5.96
N LEU A 44 -0.50 9.61 4.89
CA LEU A 44 0.57 10.47 4.41
C LEU A 44 0.02 11.85 4.02
N CYS A 45 0.56 12.91 4.62
CA CYS A 45 0.11 14.28 4.39
C CYS A 45 0.63 14.82 3.05
N LEU A 46 -0.29 15.34 2.24
CA LEU A 46 0.01 16.15 1.05
C LEU A 46 0.34 17.58 1.48
N LEU A 47 1.54 18.05 1.12
CA LEU A 47 1.94 19.44 1.37
C LEU A 47 1.66 20.33 0.15
N ALA A 48 1.94 19.82 -1.05
CA ALA A 48 1.70 20.52 -2.30
C ALA A 48 1.73 19.55 -3.50
N CYS A 49 1.22 20.00 -4.65
CA CYS A 49 1.42 19.30 -5.91
C CYS A 49 1.60 20.26 -7.09
N CYS A 50 2.33 19.79 -8.11
CA CYS A 50 2.40 20.41 -9.42
C CYS A 50 1.73 19.47 -10.41
N SER A 51 0.50 19.77 -10.80
CA SER A 51 -0.35 18.90 -11.65
C SER A 51 -0.80 19.55 -12.96
N MET A 52 -0.49 20.84 -13.16
CA MET A 52 -0.97 21.59 -14.32
C MET A 52 -0.19 21.30 -15.60
N ASN A 53 1.13 21.07 -15.49
CA ASN A 53 2.02 20.80 -16.61
C ASN A 53 3.06 19.76 -16.21
N GLU A 54 3.51 18.95 -17.18
CA GLU A 54 4.60 18.00 -16.95
C GLU A 54 5.96 18.72 -16.74
N PRO A 55 6.85 18.16 -15.90
CA PRO A 55 6.66 16.96 -15.10
C PRO A 55 5.78 17.20 -13.86
N PHE A 56 4.96 16.20 -13.52
CA PHE A 56 4.12 16.25 -12.34
C PHE A 56 4.91 15.99 -11.06
N TYR A 57 4.61 16.72 -9.99
CA TYR A 57 5.25 16.58 -8.68
C TYR A 57 4.22 16.42 -7.58
N LEU A 58 4.33 15.33 -6.81
CA LEU A 58 3.59 15.12 -5.57
C LEU A 58 4.56 15.41 -4.41
N ILE A 59 4.26 16.41 -3.59
CA ILE A 59 5.11 16.86 -2.49
C ILE A 59 4.42 16.51 -1.18
N THR A 60 5.08 15.67 -0.38
CA THR A 60 4.54 15.11 0.87
C THR A 60 5.51 15.32 2.02
N GLU A 61 5.04 15.10 3.24
CA GLU A 61 5.93 15.03 4.40
C GLU A 61 7.03 13.95 4.21
N TYR A 62 8.22 14.22 4.74
CA TYR A 62 9.32 13.27 4.64
C TYR A 62 9.24 12.21 5.75
N MET A 63 9.18 10.94 5.34
CA MET A 63 9.15 9.79 6.26
C MET A 63 10.57 9.22 6.42
N LYS A 64 11.24 9.67 7.49
CA LYS A 64 12.68 9.47 7.78
C LYS A 64 13.21 8.04 7.62
N TYR A 65 12.40 7.03 7.95
CA TYR A 65 12.85 5.64 7.94
C TYR A 65 12.36 4.86 6.72
N GLY A 66 11.71 5.52 5.77
CA GLY A 66 11.19 4.89 4.55
C GLY A 66 9.99 3.99 4.82
N ASP A 67 9.85 2.93 4.01
CA ASP A 67 8.74 2.00 4.13
C ASP A 67 8.90 1.02 5.31
N LEU A 68 7.77 0.61 5.88
CA LEU A 68 7.70 -0.25 7.05
C LEU A 68 8.32 -1.62 6.79
N LEU A 69 8.27 -2.16 5.56
CA LEU A 69 8.92 -3.42 5.24
C LEU A 69 10.45 -3.29 5.33
N GLY A 70 11.01 -2.23 4.73
CA GLY A 70 12.42 -1.88 4.84
C GLY A 70 12.85 -1.70 6.30
N PHE A 71 12.09 -0.90 7.05
CA PHE A 71 12.32 -0.67 8.47
C PHE A 71 12.32 -1.97 9.29
N LEU A 72 11.29 -2.82 9.16
CA LEU A 72 11.20 -4.09 9.89
C LEU A 72 12.34 -5.05 9.54
N ARG A 73 12.75 -5.10 8.27
CA ARG A 73 13.88 -5.93 7.83
C ARG A 73 15.20 -5.44 8.41
N GLU A 74 15.37 -4.13 8.52
CA GLU A 74 16.54 -3.52 9.14
C GLU A 74 16.59 -3.78 10.66
N CYS A 75 15.45 -3.66 11.35
CA CYS A 75 15.31 -4.08 12.75
C CYS A 75 15.63 -5.57 12.94
N ARG A 76 15.16 -6.43 12.03
CA ARG A 76 15.49 -7.86 12.04
C ARG A 76 16.99 -8.08 11.87
N ARG A 77 17.65 -7.39 10.92
CA ARG A 77 19.09 -7.52 10.67
C ARG A 77 19.93 -7.08 11.87
N THR A 78 19.51 -6.03 12.56
CA THR A 78 20.19 -5.51 13.76
C THR A 78 19.95 -6.38 14.99
N HIS A 79 18.80 -7.05 15.10
CA HIS A 79 18.51 -8.03 16.17
C HIS A 79 19.11 -9.42 15.90
N ILE A 80 19.28 -9.80 14.63
CA ILE A 80 19.81 -11.10 14.20
C ILE A 80 21.25 -10.89 13.68
N GLN A 81 22.20 -10.67 14.59
CA GLN A 81 23.64 -10.81 14.26
C GLN A 81 24.09 -12.28 14.15
N GLU A 82 23.21 -13.27 14.39
CA GLU A 82 23.50 -14.67 14.08
C GLU A 82 22.40 -15.29 13.20
N LYS A 83 22.77 -15.55 11.95
CA LYS A 83 22.07 -16.35 10.92
C LYS A 83 21.06 -15.60 10.02
N THR A 84 21.53 -15.33 8.81
CA THR A 84 20.79 -14.82 7.65
C THR A 84 19.84 -15.84 7.02
N PHE A 85 18.69 -15.37 6.49
CA PHE A 85 18.20 -15.70 5.13
C PHE A 85 17.21 -14.61 4.65
N LEU A 86 17.38 -14.13 3.41
CA LEU A 86 16.56 -13.11 2.73
C LEU A 86 15.40 -13.76 1.95
N SER A 87 14.20 -13.17 2.01
CA SER A 87 13.07 -13.48 1.11
C SER A 87 12.35 -12.20 0.66
N ARG A 88 12.05 -12.13 -0.65
CA ARG A 88 11.51 -10.98 -1.39
C ARG A 88 9.99 -11.13 -1.61
N ASP A 89 9.30 -9.99 -1.59
CA ASP A 89 7.86 -9.70 -1.85
C ASP A 89 6.78 -10.05 -0.78
N LEU A 90 5.80 -9.19 -0.34
CA LEU A 90 5.49 -7.74 -0.43
C LEU A 90 4.07 -7.37 0.20
N ALA A 91 3.87 -6.70 1.38
CA ALA A 91 2.88 -5.59 1.63
C ALA A 91 2.98 -4.69 2.90
N ALA A 92 4.02 -4.74 3.74
CA ALA A 92 4.32 -3.60 4.63
C ALA A 92 4.88 -2.36 3.88
N ARG A 93 5.19 -2.47 2.59
CA ARG A 93 5.78 -1.40 1.75
C ARG A 93 4.92 -0.14 1.54
N ASN A 94 3.60 -0.26 1.72
CA ASN A 94 2.65 0.85 1.51
C ASN A 94 2.38 1.60 2.82
N VAL A 95 3.18 1.33 3.84
CA VAL A 95 3.15 2.02 5.12
C VAL A 95 4.53 2.65 5.29
N LEU A 96 4.58 3.92 5.66
CA LEU A 96 5.81 4.67 5.88
C LEU A 96 6.05 4.90 7.37
N VAL A 97 7.33 4.98 7.75
CA VAL A 97 7.79 5.16 9.13
C VAL A 97 8.53 6.50 9.25
N GLY A 98 7.99 7.38 10.08
CA GLY A 98 8.49 8.74 10.31
C GLY A 98 9.28 8.87 11.60
N GLU A 99 9.70 10.10 11.89
CA GLU A 99 10.35 10.42 13.17
C GLU A 99 9.41 10.10 14.36
N GLY A 100 10.00 9.68 15.48
CA GLY A 100 9.23 9.20 16.64
C GLY A 100 8.48 7.87 16.41
N LEU A 101 8.82 7.12 15.36
CA LEU A 101 8.14 5.87 14.96
C LEU A 101 6.66 6.08 14.59
N THR A 102 6.35 7.25 14.05
CA THR A 102 5.04 7.55 13.48
C THR A 102 4.78 6.68 12.24
N ILE A 103 3.57 6.13 12.11
CA ILE A 103 3.20 5.18 11.06
C ILE A 103 2.07 5.77 10.22
N LYS A 104 2.27 5.85 8.90
CA LYS A 104 1.30 6.42 7.97
C LYS A 104 1.12 5.57 6.73
N ILE A 105 -0.12 5.36 6.30
CA ILE A 105 -0.46 4.70 5.04
C ILE A 105 -0.09 5.64 3.89
N SER A 106 0.53 5.08 2.86
CA SER A 106 0.97 5.72 1.64
C SER A 106 0.53 4.89 0.42
N ASP A 107 0.75 5.41 -0.79
CA ASP A 107 0.54 4.71 -2.05
C ASP A 107 -0.95 4.43 -2.37
N PHE A 108 -1.69 5.50 -2.64
CA PHE A 108 -3.11 5.49 -3.02
C PHE A 108 -3.33 5.41 -4.53
N GLY A 109 -2.28 5.30 -5.35
CA GLY A 109 -2.40 5.29 -6.82
C GLY A 109 -3.25 4.14 -7.39
N LEU A 110 -3.53 3.11 -6.59
CA LEU A 110 -4.45 2.01 -6.93
C LEU A 110 -5.71 1.97 -6.06
N ALA A 111 -5.87 2.92 -5.14
CA ALA A 111 -7.09 3.06 -4.36
C ALA A 111 -8.19 3.63 -5.27
N ASP A 112 -9.40 3.09 -5.17
CA ASP A 112 -10.55 3.57 -5.93
C ASP A 112 -11.58 4.10 -4.93
N ASP A 113 -12.40 5.05 -5.37
CA ASP A 113 -13.51 5.57 -4.56
C ASP A 113 -14.65 4.55 -4.56
N ILE A 114 -14.61 3.64 -3.58
CA ILE A 114 -15.64 2.62 -3.35
C ILE A 114 -16.95 3.27 -2.86
N TYR A 115 -16.89 4.47 -2.28
CA TYR A 115 -18.04 5.11 -1.64
C TYR A 115 -18.97 5.82 -2.63
N THR A 116 -18.45 6.44 -3.71
CA THR A 116 -19.33 7.12 -4.68
C THR A 116 -19.78 6.26 -5.87
N ARG A 117 -19.09 5.15 -6.18
CA ARG A 117 -19.28 4.44 -7.47
C ARG A 117 -19.75 2.99 -7.39
N GLY A 118 -19.92 2.44 -6.19
CA GLY A 118 -20.32 1.04 -5.98
C GLY A 118 -19.24 0.04 -6.43
N TYR A 119 -19.46 -1.24 -6.11
CA TYR A 119 -18.54 -2.34 -6.44
C TYR A 119 -18.14 -2.35 -7.92
N LYS A 120 -16.85 -2.19 -8.22
CA LYS A 120 -16.31 -2.33 -9.58
C LYS A 120 -15.37 -3.53 -9.69
N ARG A 121 -15.42 -4.19 -10.86
CA ARG A 121 -14.45 -5.22 -11.26
C ARG A 121 -13.16 -4.54 -11.71
N ARG A 122 -12.01 -4.97 -11.18
CA ARG A 122 -10.70 -4.60 -11.72
C ARG A 122 -10.53 -5.04 -13.17
N ALA A 123 -9.73 -4.30 -13.94
CA ALA A 123 -9.34 -4.67 -15.30
C ALA A 123 -8.54 -5.99 -15.29
N THR A 124 -8.77 -6.84 -16.31
CA THR A 124 -8.23 -8.22 -16.38
C THR A 124 -6.71 -8.31 -16.48
N GLU A 125 -6.01 -7.21 -16.76
CA GLU A 125 -4.57 -7.19 -17.02
C GLU A 125 -3.71 -6.71 -15.82
N GLN A 126 -4.32 -6.23 -14.74
CA GLN A 126 -3.59 -5.76 -13.57
C GLN A 126 -2.98 -6.93 -12.76
N LYS A 127 -1.69 -6.84 -12.42
CA LYS A 127 -1.01 -7.82 -11.56
C LYS A 127 -1.58 -7.78 -10.13
N ILE A 128 -2.22 -8.86 -9.70
CA ILE A 128 -2.83 -8.97 -8.37
C ILE A 128 -1.81 -9.48 -7.35
N PRO A 129 -1.63 -8.82 -6.18
CA PRO A 129 -0.82 -9.34 -5.08
C PRO A 129 -1.57 -10.46 -4.35
N VAL A 130 -1.65 -11.65 -4.98
CA VAL A 130 -2.50 -12.79 -4.58
C VAL A 130 -2.41 -13.19 -3.10
N LYS A 131 -1.26 -13.00 -2.44
CA LYS A 131 -1.08 -13.34 -1.02
C LYS A 131 -1.73 -12.35 -0.05
N TRP A 132 -2.06 -11.15 -0.50
CA TRP A 132 -2.66 -10.11 0.32
C TRP A 132 -4.14 -9.92 0.02
N CYS A 133 -4.60 -10.32 -1.17
CA CYS A 133 -5.99 -10.21 -1.54
C CYS A 133 -6.85 -11.30 -0.90
N SER A 134 -8.10 -10.95 -0.59
CA SER A 134 -9.13 -11.91 -0.19
C SER A 134 -9.56 -12.80 -1.37
N LEU A 135 -10.26 -13.88 -1.07
CA LEU A 135 -10.61 -14.89 -2.07
C LEU A 135 -11.61 -14.33 -3.11
N GLU A 136 -12.56 -13.51 -2.69
CA GLU A 136 -13.52 -12.82 -3.55
C GLU A 136 -12.84 -11.78 -4.47
N THR A 137 -11.82 -11.07 -3.99
CA THR A 137 -10.99 -10.20 -4.84
C THR A 137 -10.25 -11.01 -5.88
N ILE A 138 -9.63 -12.13 -5.50
CA ILE A 138 -8.84 -12.96 -6.43
C ILE A 138 -9.72 -13.64 -7.49
N LEU A 139 -10.89 -14.14 -7.09
CA LEU A 139 -11.76 -14.93 -7.97
C LEU A 139 -12.67 -14.08 -8.84
N ASN A 140 -13.22 -13.02 -8.26
CA ASN A 140 -14.32 -12.27 -8.87
C ASN A 140 -13.95 -10.81 -9.15
N GLY A 141 -12.76 -10.37 -8.74
CA GLY A 141 -12.31 -8.98 -8.88
C GLY A 141 -13.06 -8.00 -7.98
N ILE A 142 -13.72 -8.48 -6.93
CA ILE A 142 -14.52 -7.67 -6.00
C ILE A 142 -13.60 -6.98 -4.99
N CYS A 143 -13.70 -5.66 -4.86
CA CYS A 143 -13.05 -4.90 -3.79
C CYS A 143 -14.11 -4.49 -2.75
N SER A 144 -13.90 -4.81 -1.47
CA SER A 144 -14.85 -4.56 -0.39
C SER A 144 -14.13 -4.29 0.94
N SER A 145 -14.85 -3.74 1.91
CA SER A 145 -14.32 -3.49 3.26
C SER A 145 -13.86 -4.76 4.00
N GLU A 146 -14.50 -5.89 3.70
CA GLU A 146 -14.14 -7.22 4.20
C GLU A 146 -12.86 -7.73 3.53
N GLY A 147 -12.67 -7.44 2.24
CA GLY A 147 -11.42 -7.70 1.52
C GLY A 147 -10.26 -6.86 2.06
N ASP A 148 -10.52 -5.62 2.48
CA ASP A 148 -9.54 -4.77 3.14
C ASP A 148 -9.20 -5.30 4.55
N SER A 149 -10.20 -5.78 5.29
CA SER A 149 -10.00 -6.42 6.60
C SER A 149 -9.12 -7.68 6.48
N TRP A 150 -9.30 -8.47 5.42
CA TRP A 150 -8.41 -9.59 5.10
C TRP A 150 -6.98 -9.11 4.85
N SER A 151 -6.81 -8.11 4.00
CA SER A 151 -5.51 -7.52 3.66
C SER A 151 -4.79 -6.99 4.91
N PHE A 152 -5.54 -6.36 5.82
CA PHE A 152 -5.05 -5.90 7.12
C PHE A 152 -4.58 -7.06 8.00
N GLY A 153 -5.28 -8.20 8.01
CA GLY A 153 -4.82 -9.40 8.70
C GLY A 153 -3.46 -9.92 8.18
N VAL A 154 -3.24 -9.85 6.87
CA VAL A 154 -1.95 -10.20 6.26
C VAL A 154 -0.87 -9.17 6.61
N LEU A 155 -1.21 -7.88 6.68
CA LEU A 155 -0.30 -6.83 7.16
C LEU A 155 0.11 -7.06 8.62
N LEU A 156 -0.83 -7.40 9.50
CA LEU A 156 -0.53 -7.76 10.89
C LEU A 156 0.44 -8.94 10.95
N TYR A 157 0.25 -9.97 10.14
CA TYR A 157 1.21 -11.07 10.03
C TYR A 157 2.61 -10.57 9.64
N GLU A 158 2.73 -9.66 8.66
CA GLU A 158 4.03 -9.08 8.30
C GLU A 158 4.65 -8.32 9.46
N ILE A 159 3.88 -7.53 10.20
CA ILE A 159 4.35 -6.78 11.38
C ILE A 159 4.89 -7.74 12.45
N PHE A 160 4.08 -8.71 12.87
CA PHE A 160 4.45 -9.66 13.92
C PHE A 160 5.59 -10.60 13.52
N THR A 161 5.81 -10.80 12.22
CA THR A 161 6.92 -11.59 11.69
C THR A 161 8.12 -10.76 11.29
N LEU A 162 8.12 -9.44 11.54
CA LEU A 162 9.17 -8.49 11.15
C LEU A 162 9.49 -8.52 9.64
N GLY A 163 8.45 -8.48 8.81
CA GLY A 163 8.54 -8.53 7.35
C GLY A 163 8.66 -9.94 6.77
N GLY A 164 8.13 -10.94 7.46
CA GLY A 164 8.09 -12.32 6.97
C GLY A 164 7.14 -12.47 5.79
N THR A 165 7.49 -13.31 4.82
CA THR A 165 6.63 -13.57 3.65
C THR A 165 5.35 -14.31 4.08
N PRO A 166 4.14 -13.76 3.83
CA PRO A 166 2.89 -14.46 4.08
C PRO A 166 2.79 -15.76 3.27
N TYR A 167 2.16 -16.78 3.86
CA TYR A 167 2.05 -18.12 3.27
C TYR A 167 3.42 -18.65 2.81
N PRO A 168 4.41 -18.80 3.72
CA PRO A 168 5.77 -19.18 3.36
C PRO A 168 5.79 -20.56 2.69
N GLY A 169 6.59 -20.69 1.63
CA GLY A 169 6.69 -21.93 0.84
C GLY A 169 5.49 -22.24 -0.07
N ILE A 170 4.44 -21.42 -0.07
CA ILE A 170 3.28 -21.61 -0.95
C ILE A 170 3.38 -20.65 -2.14
N ALA A 171 3.39 -21.24 -3.34
CA ALA A 171 3.36 -20.47 -4.58
C ALA A 171 1.99 -19.77 -4.72
N PRO A 172 1.93 -18.50 -5.18
CA PRO A 172 0.67 -17.76 -5.32
C PRO A 172 -0.43 -18.52 -6.08
N ARG A 173 -0.09 -19.22 -7.15
CA ARG A 173 -1.03 -20.02 -7.96
C ARG A 173 -1.68 -21.16 -7.18
N LEU A 174 -0.99 -21.72 -6.19
CA LEU A 174 -1.50 -22.79 -5.34
C LEU A 174 -2.28 -22.27 -4.13
N LEU A 175 -2.13 -20.98 -3.80
CA LEU A 175 -2.79 -20.40 -2.63
C LEU A 175 -4.31 -20.42 -2.79
N VAL A 176 -4.82 -20.11 -3.97
CA VAL A 176 -6.27 -20.09 -4.26
C VAL A 176 -6.92 -21.44 -3.96
N SER A 177 -6.31 -22.55 -4.40
CA SER A 177 -6.86 -23.89 -4.17
C SER A 177 -6.76 -24.30 -2.70
N ARG A 178 -5.76 -23.81 -1.96
CA ARG A 178 -5.61 -24.06 -0.51
C ARG A 178 -6.63 -23.26 0.31
N LEU A 179 -6.86 -21.99 -0.05
CA LEU A 179 -7.84 -21.13 0.63
C LEU A 179 -9.26 -21.66 0.41
N LYS A 180 -9.63 -22.05 -0.81
CA LYS A 180 -10.94 -22.68 -1.11
C LYS A 180 -11.23 -23.93 -0.28
N LYS A 181 -10.21 -24.74 0.02
CA LYS A 181 -10.37 -25.96 0.83
C LYS A 181 -10.56 -25.67 2.32
N ARG A 182 -10.03 -24.54 2.82
CA ARG A 182 -10.10 -24.16 4.24
C ARG A 182 -11.29 -23.26 4.57
N LEU A 183 -11.80 -22.52 3.58
CA LEU A 183 -12.96 -21.64 3.69
C LEU A 183 -14.07 -22.17 2.77
N PRO A 184 -14.72 -23.30 3.11
CA PRO A 184 -15.75 -23.90 2.26
C PRO A 184 -17.00 -23.02 2.09
N HIS A 185 -17.16 -21.99 2.93
CA HIS A 185 -18.19 -20.97 2.81
C HIS A 185 -17.53 -19.59 2.92
N GLY A 186 -17.59 -18.80 1.85
CA GLY A 186 -17.38 -17.35 1.97
C GLY A 186 -18.45 -16.75 2.88
N PRO A 187 -18.31 -15.48 3.32
CA PRO A 187 -19.36 -14.81 4.06
C PRO A 187 -20.59 -14.73 3.13
N THR A 188 -21.52 -15.65 3.30
CA THR A 188 -22.85 -15.60 2.72
C THR A 188 -23.61 -14.55 3.52
N GLY A 189 -23.38 -13.28 3.15
CA GLY A 189 -24.29 -12.21 3.47
C GLY A 189 -25.64 -12.59 2.90
N LYS A 190 -26.53 -13.08 3.76
CA LYS A 190 -27.96 -13.17 3.47
C LYS A 190 -28.40 -11.73 3.17
N LEU A 191 -28.80 -11.49 1.93
CA LEU A 191 -29.74 -10.43 1.62
C LEU A 191 -31.08 -10.88 2.22
N SER A 192 -31.40 -10.34 3.39
CA SER A 192 -32.77 -10.26 3.91
C SER A 192 -33.38 -8.95 3.46
#